data_AF-A0A8T5EIC1-F1
#
_entry.id   AF-A0A8T5EIC1-F1
#
_cell.length_a   1.000
_cell.length_b   1.000
_cell.length_c   1.000
_cell.angle_alpha   90.00
_cell.angle_beta   90.00
_cell.angle_gamma   90.00
#
_symmetry.space_group_name_H-M   'P 1'
#
loop_
_entity.id
_entity.type
_entity.pdbx_description
1 polymer ?
#
loop_
_entity_poly.entity_id
_entity_poly.type
_entity_poly.pdbx_seq_one_letter_code
_entity_poly.pdbx_strand_id
1 'polypeptide(L)'
;MSRRVNILLQKDKVDFVLFTTSTCPFCHKAKNLLSQSNHTWKSHDVRKNQKLQMEVIQMTGQRTVPAVFDTRGETPQFIGGFDDLHEFLRIEFGGGKKKGFLARFFGF
;
A
#
# COMPACT_ATOMS: atom_id res chain seq x y z
N MET A 1 -3.64 -5.83 18.39
CA MET A 1 -3.87 -5.58 16.95
C MET A 1 -5.05 -4.66 16.80
N SER A 2 -4.85 -3.51 16.15
CA SER A 2 -5.91 -2.52 15.93
C SER A 2 -6.91 -3.05 14.89
N ARG A 3 -8.11 -3.42 15.36
CA ARG A 3 -9.10 -4.15 14.55
C ARG A 3 -9.56 -3.38 13.31
N ARG A 4 -9.55 -2.03 13.30
CA ARG A 4 -10.18 -1.27 12.21
C ARG A 4 -9.35 -1.22 10.94
N VAL A 5 -8.04 -1.02 11.05
CA VAL A 5 -7.16 -0.98 9.86
C VAL A 5 -7.21 -2.33 9.12
N ASN A 6 -7.08 -3.45 9.84
CA ASN A 6 -7.21 -4.78 9.24
C ASN A 6 -8.59 -5.02 8.58
N ILE A 7 -9.67 -4.52 9.20
CA ILE A 7 -11.01 -4.59 8.58
C ILE A 7 -11.05 -3.82 7.26
N LEU A 8 -10.47 -2.61 7.18
CA LEU A 8 -10.46 -1.84 5.94
C LEU A 8 -9.63 -2.50 4.85
N LEU A 9 -8.48 -3.08 5.23
CA LEU A 9 -7.60 -3.80 4.32
C LEU A 9 -8.28 -5.05 3.74
N GLN A 10 -9.07 -5.78 4.54
CA GLN A 10 -9.80 -6.97 4.07
C GLN A 10 -11.14 -6.65 3.37
N LYS A 11 -11.77 -5.52 3.72
CA LYS A 11 -13.11 -5.17 3.21
C LYS A 11 -13.09 -4.73 1.75
N ASP A 12 -12.04 -4.04 1.33
CA ASP A 12 -12.05 -3.36 0.04
C ASP A 12 -11.73 -4.28 -1.16
N LYS A 13 -11.25 -5.53 -0.96
CA LYS A 13 -10.89 -6.49 -2.04
C LYS A 13 -10.14 -5.81 -3.21
N VAL A 14 -9.20 -4.93 -2.88
CA VAL A 14 -8.33 -4.26 -3.84
C VAL A 14 -6.91 -4.79 -3.72
N ASP A 15 -6.06 -4.49 -4.69
CA ASP A 15 -4.65 -4.86 -4.67
C ASP A 15 -3.85 -4.00 -3.68
N PHE A 16 -4.15 -2.69 -3.64
CA PHE A 16 -3.43 -1.74 -2.79
C PHE A 16 -4.35 -0.83 -1.99
N VAL A 17 -3.95 -0.53 -0.75
CA VAL A 17 -4.64 0.43 0.10
C VAL A 17 -3.69 1.55 0.51
N LEU A 18 -4.13 2.79 0.32
CA LEU A 18 -3.34 3.98 0.58
C LEU A 18 -4.02 4.83 1.64
N PHE A 19 -3.30 5.17 2.70
CA PHE A 19 -3.72 6.18 3.65
C PHE A 19 -3.11 7.52 3.22
N THR A 20 -4.00 8.43 2.82
CA THR A 20 -3.64 9.70 2.19
C THR A 20 -4.30 10.87 2.91
N THR A 21 -3.96 12.09 2.51
CA THR A 21 -4.69 13.30 2.92
C THR A 21 -5.07 14.10 1.70
N SER A 22 -6.24 14.76 1.76
CA SER A 22 -6.76 15.56 0.63
C SER A 22 -5.85 16.72 0.18
N THR A 23 -4.88 17.14 1.01
CA THR A 23 -4.03 18.31 0.74
C THR A 23 -2.59 17.97 0.38
N CYS A 24 -2.25 16.70 0.16
CA CYS A 24 -0.87 16.28 -0.05
C CYS A 24 -0.54 16.00 -1.53
N PRO A 25 0.43 16.69 -2.14
CA PRO A 25 0.80 16.47 -3.55
C PRO A 25 1.43 15.09 -3.80
N PHE A 26 2.17 14.54 -2.82
CA PHE A 26 2.75 13.20 -2.92
C PHE A 26 1.68 12.10 -2.98
N CYS A 27 0.55 12.30 -2.31
CA CYS A 27 -0.58 11.37 -2.39
C CYS A 27 -1.17 11.30 -3.81
N HIS A 28 -1.24 12.43 -4.52
CA HIS A 28 -1.69 12.44 -5.91
C HIS A 28 -0.73 11.68 -6.83
N LYS A 29 0.58 11.86 -6.64
CA LYS A 29 1.60 11.11 -7.40
C LYS A 29 1.48 9.60 -7.17
N ALA A 30 1.32 9.17 -5.92
CA ALA A 30 1.14 7.75 -5.57
C ALA A 30 -0.08 7.13 -6.28
N LYS A 31 -1.22 7.83 -6.28
CA LYS A 31 -2.45 7.39 -6.97
C LYS A 31 -2.23 7.29 -8.48
N ASN A 32 -1.52 8.24 -9.07
CA ASN A 32 -1.24 8.24 -10.50
C ASN A 32 -0.33 7.06 -10.90
N LEU A 33 0.70 6.74 -10.09
CA LEU A 33 1.55 5.57 -10.32
C LEU A 33 0.73 4.27 -10.34
N LEU A 34 -0.15 4.08 -9.34
CA LEU A 34 -0.99 2.89 -9.26
C LEU A 34 -2.05 2.84 -10.36
N SER A 35 -2.56 4.00 -10.77
CA SER A 35 -3.48 4.09 -11.91
C SER A 35 -2.80 3.69 -13.23
N GLN A 36 -1.50 3.90 -13.37
CA GLN A 36 -0.73 3.46 -14.54
C GLN A 36 -0.36 1.97 -14.48
N SER A 37 -0.24 1.38 -13.30
CA SER A 37 0.15 -0.02 -13.13
C SER A 37 -1.00 -1.03 -13.32
N ASN A 38 -2.18 -0.58 -13.78
CA ASN A 38 -3.36 -1.43 -14.02
C ASN A 38 -3.81 -2.27 -12.80
N HIS A 39 -3.50 -1.79 -11.59
CA HIS A 39 -3.85 -2.44 -10.32
C HIS A 39 -5.01 -1.72 -9.65
N THR A 40 -5.83 -2.46 -8.92
CA THR A 40 -6.94 -1.89 -8.15
C THR A 40 -6.41 -1.30 -6.86
N TRP A 41 -6.83 -0.08 -6.54
CA TRP A 41 -6.38 0.57 -5.33
C TRP A 41 -7.48 1.39 -4.67
N LYS A 42 -7.37 1.56 -3.36
CA LYS A 42 -8.29 2.36 -2.56
C LYS A 42 -7.53 3.33 -1.69
N SER A 43 -7.93 4.61 -1.71
CA SER A 43 -7.36 5.61 -0.81
C SER A 43 -8.33 6.00 0.31
N HIS A 44 -7.87 5.94 1.55
CA HIS A 44 -8.60 6.39 2.74
C HIS A 44 -7.99 7.70 3.25
N ASP A 45 -8.83 8.69 3.53
CA ASP A 45 -8.37 9.98 4.08
C ASP A 45 -8.23 9.89 5.60
N VAL A 46 -6.97 9.88 6.09
CA VAL A 46 -6.70 9.85 7.53
C VAL A 46 -7.00 11.18 8.22
N ARG A 47 -7.05 12.30 7.48
CA ARG A 47 -7.35 13.63 8.04
C ARG A 47 -8.76 13.72 8.57
N LYS A 48 -9.71 13.00 7.98
CA LYS A 48 -11.10 12.92 8.44
C LYS A 48 -11.26 12.00 9.65
N ASN A 49 -10.28 11.16 9.95
CA ASN A 49 -10.39 10.14 10.99
C ASN A 49 -9.07 9.97 11.74
N GLN A 50 -8.84 10.81 12.75
CA GLN A 50 -7.61 10.82 13.54
C GLN A 50 -7.34 9.48 14.24
N LYS A 51 -8.38 8.72 14.60
CA LYS A 51 -8.24 7.36 15.15
C LYS A 51 -7.58 6.42 14.13
N LEU A 52 -7.97 6.51 12.86
CA LEU A 52 -7.36 5.75 11.77
C LEU A 52 -5.88 6.07 11.65
N GLN A 53 -5.53 7.36 11.72
CA GLN A 53 -4.14 7.82 11.67
C GLN A 53 -3.32 7.20 12.79
N MET A 54 -3.81 7.25 14.03
CA MET A 54 -3.11 6.66 15.17
C MET A 54 -2.93 5.15 15.05
N GLU A 55 -3.94 4.43 14.57
CA GLU A 55 -3.85 2.98 14.36
C GLU A 55 -2.80 2.66 13.27
N VAL A 56 -2.77 3.39 12.16
CA VAL A 56 -1.75 3.22 11.11
C VAL A 56 -0.35 3.50 11.67
N ILE A 57 -0.17 4.60 12.41
CA ILE A 57 1.11 4.92 13.07
C ILE A 57 1.52 3.82 14.03
N GLN A 58 0.59 3.27 14.80
CA GLN A 58 0.89 2.21 15.76
C GLN A 58 1.27 0.88 15.06
N MET A 59 0.72 0.62 13.87
CA MET A 59 1.03 -0.58 13.10
C MET A 59 2.33 -0.47 12.31
N THR A 60 2.62 0.70 11.75
CA THR A 60 3.73 0.88 10.80
C THR A 60 4.92 1.64 11.39
N GLY A 61 4.70 2.37 12.49
CA GLY A 61 5.65 3.37 13.00
C GLY A 61 5.70 4.66 12.19
N GLN A 62 5.07 4.71 11.00
CA GLN A 62 5.17 5.84 10.08
C GLN A 62 4.10 6.90 10.36
N ARG A 63 4.56 8.11 10.71
CA ARG A 63 3.72 9.29 10.96
C ARG A 63 3.43 10.12 9.72
N THR A 64 4.15 9.86 8.64
CA THR A 64 4.05 10.61 7.39
C THR A 64 3.08 9.94 6.41
N VAL A 65 2.45 10.75 5.58
CA VAL A 65 1.63 10.31 4.45
C VAL A 65 2.38 10.57 3.15
N PRO A 66 2.16 9.77 2.08
CA PRO A 66 1.26 8.62 2.00
C PRO A 66 1.78 7.39 2.77
N ALA A 67 0.88 6.56 3.28
CA ALA A 67 1.23 5.25 3.85
C ALA A 67 0.52 4.15 3.04
N VAL A 68 1.30 3.24 2.45
CA VAL A 68 0.81 2.28 1.45
C VAL A 68 0.89 0.85 1.96
N PHE A 69 -0.16 0.08 1.69
CA PHE A 69 -0.29 -1.32 2.06
C PHE A 69 -0.62 -2.16 0.82
N ASP A 70 0.06 -3.30 0.70
CA ASP A 70 -0.26 -4.35 -0.26
C ASP A 70 -1.24 -5.33 0.39
N THR A 71 -2.39 -5.53 -0.24
CA THR A 71 -3.46 -6.43 0.24
C THR A 71 -3.63 -7.68 -0.62
N ARG A 72 -2.73 -7.93 -1.57
CA ARG A 72 -2.80 -9.09 -2.48
C ARG A 72 -2.36 -10.40 -1.83
N GLY A 73 -1.50 -10.33 -0.82
CA GLY A 73 -1.03 -11.51 -0.08
C GLY A 73 -2.04 -12.02 0.95
N GLU A 74 -1.72 -13.14 1.61
CA GLU A 74 -2.53 -13.68 2.72
C GLU A 74 -2.66 -12.70 3.89
N THR A 75 -1.64 -11.85 4.08
CA THR A 75 -1.64 -10.81 5.10
C THR A 75 -1.30 -9.46 4.47
N PRO A 76 -1.95 -8.37 4.91
CA PRO A 76 -1.64 -7.06 4.38
C PRO A 76 -0.24 -6.62 4.79
N GLN A 77 0.60 -6.33 3.80
CA GLN A 77 1.97 -5.92 4.01
C GLN A 77 2.10 -4.41 3.90
N PHE A 78 2.82 -3.80 4.84
CA PHE A 78 3.15 -2.39 4.76
C PHE A 78 4.34 -2.17 3.84
N ILE A 79 4.16 -1.32 2.81
CA ILE A 79 5.23 -0.96 1.87
C ILE A 79 6.00 0.25 2.38
N GLY A 80 5.30 1.32 2.80
CA GLY A 80 5.94 2.58 3.19
C GLY A 80 5.31 3.80 2.55
N GLY A 81 6.17 4.75 2.16
CA GLY A 81 5.84 6.02 1.56
C GLY A 81 5.64 5.99 0.04
N PHE A 82 5.79 7.18 -0.58
CA PHE A 82 5.76 7.31 -2.04
C PHE A 82 7.00 6.70 -2.69
N ASP A 83 8.18 6.98 -2.14
CA ASP A 83 9.46 6.48 -2.64
C ASP A 83 9.52 4.94 -2.53
N ASP A 84 9.12 4.39 -1.38
CA ASP A 84 9.02 2.94 -1.17
C ASP A 84 8.02 2.30 -2.15
N LEU A 85 6.86 2.93 -2.38
CA LEU A 85 5.89 2.43 -3.36
C LEU A 85 6.48 2.44 -4.78
N HIS A 86 7.16 3.51 -5.17
CA HIS A 86 7.75 3.62 -6.50
C HIS A 86 8.84 2.57 -6.71
N GLU A 87 9.72 2.37 -5.72
CA GLU A 87 10.72 1.31 -5.71
C GLU A 87 10.08 -0.07 -5.77
N PHE A 88 9.08 -0.33 -4.92
CA PHE A 88 8.34 -1.59 -4.89
C PHE A 88 7.70 -1.91 -6.25
N LEU A 89 7.01 -0.94 -6.86
CA LEU A 89 6.41 -1.13 -8.17
C LEU A 89 7.47 -1.37 -9.26
N ARG A 90 8.62 -0.71 -9.17
CA ARG A 90 9.74 -0.93 -10.11
C ARG A 90 10.34 -2.33 -9.98
N ILE A 91 10.48 -2.84 -8.76
CA ILE A 91 11.06 -4.17 -8.49
C ILE A 91 10.07 -5.27 -8.86
N GLU A 92 8.83 -5.17 -8.39
CA GLU A 92 7.80 -6.20 -8.56
C GLU A 92 7.16 -6.18 -9.97
N PHE A 93 6.94 -4.99 -10.55
CA PHE A 93 6.20 -4.84 -11.82
C PHE A 93 7.03 -4.20 -12.94
N GLY A 94 8.12 -3.51 -12.64
CA GLY A 94 8.95 -2.78 -13.62
C GLY A 94 9.90 -3.63 -14.47
N GLY A 95 9.74 -4.95 -14.50
CA GLY A 95 10.75 -5.89 -15.00
C GLY A 95 10.43 -6.62 -16.31
N GLY A 96 10.41 -5.92 -17.45
CA GLY A 96 10.77 -6.55 -18.71
C GLY A 96 12.27 -6.94 -18.72
N LYS A 97 12.57 -8.24 -18.48
CA LYS A 97 13.90 -8.93 -18.50
C LYS A 97 14.84 -8.57 -17.33
N LYS A 98 15.46 -9.47 -16.53
CA LYS A 98 15.81 -10.90 -16.68
C LYS A 98 15.84 -11.62 -15.31
N LYS A 99 15.39 -12.88 -15.34
CA LYS A 99 15.88 -14.11 -14.66
C LYS A 99 16.28 -14.08 -13.17
N GLY A 100 15.56 -14.91 -12.42
CA GLY A 100 16.10 -15.76 -11.35
C GLY A 100 15.79 -15.26 -9.95
N PHE A 101 15.27 -16.15 -9.09
CA PHE A 101 14.90 -15.91 -7.69
C PHE A 101 13.53 -15.21 -7.56
N LEU A 102 12.39 -15.91 -7.48
CA LEU A 102 12.01 -16.74 -6.34
C LEU A 102 10.82 -17.66 -6.70
N ALA A 103 11.02 -18.64 -7.58
CA ALA A 103 10.10 -19.78 -7.65
C ALA A 103 10.39 -20.72 -6.47
N ARG A 104 9.85 -20.41 -5.28
CA ARG A 104 9.87 -21.32 -4.12
C ARG A 104 8.56 -21.32 -3.32
N PHE A 105 7.45 -20.95 -3.94
CA PHE A 105 6.12 -20.99 -3.30
C PHE A 105 5.02 -21.71 -4.10
N PHE A 106 5.39 -22.52 -5.09
CA PHE A 106 4.51 -23.61 -5.55
C PHE A 106 5.13 -24.93 -5.11
N GLY A 107 4.95 -25.24 -3.83
CA GLY A 107 5.10 -26.58 -3.29
C GLY A 107 3.74 -27.24 -3.26
N PHE A 108 3.35 -27.87 -4.37
CA PHE A 108 2.65 -29.16 -4.42
C PHE A 108 2.68 -29.71 -5.84
#